data_AF-A0A6I2FW19-F1
#
_entry.id   AF-A0A6I2FW19-F1
#
_cell.length_a   1.000
_cell.length_b   1.000
_cell.length_c   1.000
_cell.angle_alpha   90.00
_cell.angle_beta   90.00
_cell.angle_gamma   90.00
#
_symmetry.space_group_name_H-M   'P 1'
#
loop_
_entity.id
_entity.type
_entity.pdbx_description
1 polymer ?
#
loop_
_entity_poly.entity_id
_entity_poly.type
_entity_poly.pdbx_seq_one_letter_code
_entity_poly.pdbx_strand_id
1 'polypeptide(L)'
;MTGSSHAGMTGSGAVSLPELPRILHATNAGQASWFELAQAVFAGIGADPGRVLPCGTADFPRPAPRPAYSVLSGKTWAAAGLTPLRAWQLALNDALSAISD
;
A
#
# COMPACT_ATOMS: atom_id res chain seq x y z
N MET A 1 42.75 -33.41 -41.95
CA MET A 1 42.68 -33.93 -40.57
C MET A 1 42.54 -32.73 -39.63
N THR A 2 41.35 -32.15 -39.52
CA THR A 2 40.35 -32.42 -38.46
C THR A 2 40.91 -32.27 -37.05
N GLY A 3 40.57 -31.13 -36.45
CA GLY A 3 40.77 -30.81 -35.05
C GLY A 3 39.89 -29.63 -34.66
N SER A 4 38.58 -29.76 -34.86
CA SER A 4 37.58 -28.86 -34.26
C SER A 4 37.52 -29.13 -32.77
N SER A 5 37.98 -28.19 -31.95
CA SER A 5 37.66 -28.14 -30.53
C SER A 5 36.71 -26.99 -30.27
N HIS A 6 35.45 -27.36 -30.05
CA HIS A 6 34.44 -26.55 -29.37
C HIS A 6 34.96 -26.17 -27.97
N ALA A 7 35.23 -24.88 -27.76
CA ALA A 7 35.25 -24.29 -26.43
C ALA A 7 33.98 -23.45 -26.29
N GLY A 8 33.07 -23.91 -25.44
CA GLY A 8 31.74 -23.37 -25.27
C GLY A 8 31.74 -21.88 -24.95
N MET A 9 30.80 -21.18 -25.60
CA MET A 9 30.29 -19.89 -25.18
C MET A 9 30.06 -19.87 -23.66
N THR A 10 30.92 -19.19 -22.93
CA THR A 10 30.60 -18.67 -21.60
C THR A 10 29.59 -17.55 -21.77
N GLY A 11 28.33 -17.92 -21.98
CA GLY A 11 27.22 -17.00 -21.78
C GLY A 11 27.15 -16.68 -20.30
N SER A 12 27.88 -15.64 -19.87
CA SER A 12 27.60 -14.96 -18.62
C SER A 12 26.25 -14.27 -18.81
N GLY A 13 25.18 -15.05 -18.66
CA GLY A 13 23.83 -14.54 -18.58
C GLY A 13 23.70 -13.80 -17.27
N ALA A 14 24.20 -12.57 -17.23
CA ALA A 14 23.74 -11.60 -16.26
C ALA A 14 22.23 -11.47 -16.52
N VAL A 15 21.44 -12.20 -15.74
CA VAL A 15 20.00 -11.98 -15.68
C VAL A 15 19.86 -10.55 -15.20
N SER A 16 19.58 -9.63 -16.12
CA SER A 16 19.19 -8.27 -15.74
C SER A 16 17.94 -8.44 -14.90
N LEU A 17 18.02 -8.09 -13.61
CA LEU A 17 16.81 -7.95 -12.83
C LEU A 17 15.91 -6.97 -13.58
N PRO A 18 14.61 -7.26 -13.72
CA PRO A 18 13.68 -6.33 -14.33
C PRO A 18 13.86 -4.98 -13.64
N GLU A 19 13.95 -3.90 -14.42
CA GLU A 19 14.21 -2.57 -13.90
C GLU A 19 13.11 -2.22 -12.89
N LEU A 20 13.44 -2.28 -11.60
CA LEU A 20 12.47 -2.01 -10.54
C LEU A 20 12.03 -0.55 -10.63
N PRO A 21 10.75 -0.25 -10.36
CA PRO A 21 10.33 1.14 -10.25
C PRO A 21 11.18 1.86 -9.20
N ARG A 22 11.80 2.99 -9.56
CA ARG A 22 12.61 3.79 -8.63
C ARG A 22 11.80 4.37 -7.46
N ILE A 23 10.48 4.42 -7.60
CA ILE A 23 9.53 4.92 -6.60
C ILE A 23 8.43 3.88 -6.41
N LEU A 24 8.17 3.52 -5.15
CA LEU A 24 7.14 2.57 -4.75
C LEU A 24 6.02 3.28 -3.99
N HIS A 25 4.79 2.89 -4.25
CA HIS A 25 3.65 3.26 -3.42
C HIS A 25 3.39 2.14 -2.41
N ALA A 26 3.53 2.45 -1.13
CA ALA A 26 3.34 1.51 -0.04
C ALA A 26 2.18 1.97 0.86
N THR A 27 0.97 1.58 0.50
CA THR A 27 -0.24 1.79 1.31
C THR A 27 -1.00 0.47 1.40
N ASN A 28 -1.68 0.23 2.53
CA ASN A 28 -2.60 -0.90 2.64
C ASN A 28 -3.64 -0.89 1.51
N ALA A 29 -4.09 -2.07 1.11
CA ALA A 29 -5.07 -2.21 0.05
C ALA A 29 -6.45 -1.65 0.45
N GLY A 30 -7.21 -1.24 -0.56
CA GLY A 30 -8.51 -0.62 -0.40
C GLY A 30 -8.43 0.90 -0.34
N GLN A 31 -9.58 1.53 -0.06
CA GLN A 31 -9.71 2.97 0.09
C GLN A 31 -10.69 3.26 1.22
N ALA A 32 -10.57 4.44 1.81
CA ALA A 32 -11.50 4.98 2.78
C ALA A 32 -11.43 6.51 2.77
N SER A 33 -12.55 7.13 3.03
CA SER A 33 -12.62 8.50 3.54
C SER A 33 -12.20 8.54 5.01
N TRP A 34 -11.87 9.73 5.52
CA TRP A 34 -11.63 9.94 6.96
C TRP A 34 -12.85 9.57 7.81
N PHE A 35 -14.05 9.75 7.25
CA PHE A 35 -15.31 9.40 7.90
C PHE A 35 -15.46 7.89 8.09
N GLU A 36 -15.20 7.09 7.05
CA GLU A 36 -15.26 5.62 7.13
C GLU A 36 -14.18 5.07 8.06
N LEU A 37 -12.96 5.62 8.02
CA LEU A 37 -11.89 5.22 8.94
C LEU A 37 -12.28 5.50 10.40
N ALA A 38 -12.84 6.67 10.70
CA ALA A 38 -13.27 7.02 12.05
C ALA A 38 -14.40 6.11 12.55
N GLN A 39 -15.39 5.80 11.71
CA GLN A 39 -16.44 4.83 12.07
C GLN A 39 -15.86 3.43 12.36
N ALA A 40 -14.90 2.96 11.56
CA ALA A 40 -14.25 1.68 11.77
C ALA A 40 -13.45 1.64 13.09
N VAL A 41 -12.80 2.76 13.46
CA VAL A 41 -12.15 2.89 14.78
C VAL A 41 -13.18 2.77 15.90
N PHE A 42 -14.30 3.52 15.83
CA PHE A 42 -15.36 3.46 16.84
C PHE A 42 -15.90 2.04 16.99
N ALA A 43 -16.22 1.38 15.87
CA ALA A 43 -16.67 -0.01 15.88
C ALA A 43 -15.63 -0.94 16.51
N GLY A 44 -14.35 -0.79 16.15
CA GLY A 44 -13.27 -1.65 16.61
C GLY A 44 -12.96 -1.53 18.12
N ILE A 45 -13.25 -0.38 18.73
CA ILE A 45 -13.11 -0.18 20.18
C ILE A 45 -14.42 -0.44 20.96
N GLY A 46 -15.46 -0.94 20.30
CA GLY A 46 -16.77 -1.19 20.92
C GLY A 46 -17.62 0.05 21.20
N ALA A 47 -17.28 1.20 20.61
CA ALA A 47 -18.09 2.41 20.67
C ALA A 47 -19.13 2.44 19.52
N ASP A 48 -20.19 3.25 19.68
CA ASP A 48 -21.22 3.43 18.65
C ASP A 48 -20.69 4.24 17.44
N PRO A 49 -20.55 3.64 16.25
CA PRO A 49 -20.08 4.34 15.05
C PRO A 49 -21.03 5.45 14.60
N GLY A 50 -22.32 5.40 14.96
CA GLY A 50 -23.32 6.41 14.64
C GLY A 50 -23.05 7.78 15.28
N ARG A 51 -22.12 7.85 16.24
CA ARG A 51 -21.62 9.10 16.82
C ARG A 51 -20.66 9.85 15.91
N VAL A 52 -20.10 9.19 14.90
CA VAL A 52 -19.28 9.83 13.88
C VAL A 52 -20.23 10.39 12.82
N LEU A 53 -20.26 11.72 12.68
CA LEU A 53 -21.11 12.40 11.71
C LEU A 53 -20.27 12.88 10.51
N PRO A 54 -20.81 12.82 9.27
CA PRO A 54 -20.10 13.32 8.10
C PRO A 54 -19.96 14.84 8.17
N CYS A 55 -18.84 15.36 7.65
CA CYS A 55 -18.62 16.79 7.47
C CYS A 55 -17.87 17.08 6.16
N GLY A 56 -18.07 18.28 5.63
CA GLY A 56 -17.37 18.77 4.45
C GLY A 56 -16.00 19.34 4.79
N THR A 57 -15.09 19.35 3.82
CA THR A 57 -13.78 20.00 3.98
C THR A 57 -13.91 21.52 4.21
N ALA A 58 -14.94 22.14 3.62
CA ALA A 58 -15.22 23.57 3.79
C ALA A 58 -15.60 23.95 5.23
N ASP A 59 -16.13 23.00 6.00
CA ASP A 59 -16.52 23.21 7.40
C ASP A 59 -15.30 23.33 8.32
N PHE A 60 -14.12 22.87 7.86
CA PHE A 60 -12.87 22.83 8.64
C PHE A 60 -11.68 23.34 7.81
N PRO A 61 -11.63 24.65 7.52
CA PRO A 61 -10.57 25.22 6.71
C PRO A 61 -9.21 25.08 7.41
N ARG A 62 -8.19 24.72 6.63
CA ARG A 62 -6.80 24.59 7.08
C ARG A 62 -5.91 25.46 6.20
N PRO A 63 -4.82 26.05 6.74
CA PRO A 63 -3.89 26.86 5.94
C PRO A 63 -3.29 26.10 4.74
N ALA A 64 -3.04 24.80 4.89
CA ALA A 64 -2.60 23.93 3.81
C ALA A 64 -3.81 23.19 3.20
N PRO A 65 -4.04 23.31 1.88
CA PRO A 65 -5.07 22.54 1.20
C PRO A 65 -4.81 21.04 1.31
N ARG A 66 -5.85 20.27 1.67
CA ARG A 66 -5.78 18.82 1.58
C ARG A 66 -6.19 18.37 0.18
N PRO A 67 -5.48 17.41 -0.43
CA PRO A 67 -5.96 16.79 -1.66
C PRO A 67 -7.29 16.07 -1.38
N ALA A 68 -8.26 16.23 -2.28
CA ALA A 68 -9.56 15.57 -2.18
C ALA A 68 -9.46 14.04 -2.36
N TYR A 69 -8.40 13.56 -3.00
CA TYR A 69 -8.14 12.15 -3.25
C TYR A 69 -6.65 11.85 -3.13
N SER A 70 -6.28 10.96 -2.22
CA SER A 70 -4.88 10.59 -1.93
C SER A 70 -4.68 9.07 -1.89
N VAL A 71 -5.55 8.29 -2.53
CA VAL A 71 -5.36 6.85 -2.69
C VAL A 71 -4.23 6.61 -3.68
N LEU A 72 -3.25 5.81 -3.27
CA LEU A 72 -2.10 5.46 -4.10
C LEU A 72 -2.30 4.09 -4.75
N SER A 73 -1.95 3.98 -6.03
CA SER A 73 -2.01 2.71 -6.74
C SER A 73 -0.88 1.78 -6.31
N GLY A 74 -1.21 0.54 -5.93
CA GLY A 74 -0.24 -0.53 -5.65
C GLY A 74 0.48 -1.11 -6.88
N LYS A 75 0.32 -0.51 -8.06
CA LYS A 75 0.94 -1.00 -9.32
C LYS A 75 2.47 -1.06 -9.23
N THR A 76 3.12 -0.03 -8.68
CA THR A 76 4.60 -0.01 -8.56
C THR A 76 5.09 -1.05 -7.56
N TRP A 77 4.34 -1.29 -6.49
CA TRP A 77 4.60 -2.36 -5.52
C TRP A 77 4.50 -3.76 -6.18
N ALA A 78 3.43 -4.01 -6.92
CA ALA A 78 3.23 -5.26 -7.64
C ALA A 78 4.28 -5.48 -8.74
N ALA A 79 4.62 -4.45 -9.50
CA ALA A 79 5.66 -4.49 -10.52
C ALA A 79 7.05 -4.81 -9.95
N ALA A 80 7.29 -4.47 -8.69
CA ALA A 80 8.52 -4.82 -7.98
C ALA A 80 8.55 -6.28 -7.47
N GLY A 81 7.49 -7.07 -7.70
CA GLY A 81 7.40 -8.45 -7.23
C GLY A 81 7.19 -8.60 -5.72
N LEU A 82 6.79 -7.52 -5.04
CA LEU A 82 6.59 -7.51 -3.60
C LEU A 82 5.23 -8.09 -3.21
N THR A 83 5.19 -8.79 -2.08
CA THR A 83 3.96 -9.33 -1.50
C THR A 83 2.91 -8.23 -1.32
N PRO A 84 1.68 -8.38 -1.83
CA PRO A 84 0.64 -7.37 -1.69
C PRO A 84 0.41 -6.95 -0.24
N LEU A 85 0.30 -5.65 -0.01
CA LEU A 85 -0.08 -5.10 1.30
C LEU A 85 -1.51 -5.49 1.64
N ARG A 86 -1.75 -5.81 2.91
CA ARG A 86 -3.05 -6.26 3.43
C ARG A 86 -4.14 -5.19 3.28
N ALA A 87 -5.40 -5.60 3.36
CA ALA A 87 -6.53 -4.68 3.46
C ALA A 87 -6.39 -3.77 4.69
N TRP A 88 -6.73 -2.49 4.56
CA TRP A 88 -6.53 -1.51 5.64
C TRP A 88 -7.29 -1.85 6.92
N GLN A 89 -8.45 -2.51 6.81
CA GLN A 89 -9.25 -2.95 7.97
C GLN A 89 -8.51 -3.98 8.82
N LEU A 90 -7.80 -4.93 8.19
CA LEU A 90 -7.00 -5.91 8.93
C LEU A 90 -5.87 -5.22 9.70
N ALA A 91 -5.22 -4.23 9.07
CA ALA A 91 -4.19 -3.46 9.74
C ALA A 91 -4.72 -2.61 10.89
N LEU A 92 -5.91 -2.03 10.73
CA LEU A 92 -6.58 -1.28 11.79
C LEU A 92 -6.89 -2.19 12.98
N ASN A 93 -7.48 -3.36 12.73
CA ASN A 93 -7.84 -4.30 13.79
C ASN A 93 -6.61 -4.71 14.62
N ASP A 94 -5.51 -5.06 13.96
CA ASP A 94 -4.26 -5.39 14.65
C ASP A 94 -3.75 -4.22 15.51
N ALA A 95 -3.82 -2.99 14.98
CA ALA A 95 -3.37 -1.80 15.70
C ALA A 95 -4.25 -1.54 16.94
N LEU A 96 -5.56 -1.74 16.85
CA LEU A 96 -6.48 -1.57 17.98
C LEU A 96 -6.27 -2.65 19.06
N SER A 97 -6.06 -3.90 18.65
CA SER A 97 -5.72 -5.00 19.56
C SER A 97 -4.44 -4.70 20.33
N ALA A 98 -3.39 -4.22 19.64
CA ALA A 98 -2.09 -3.93 20.25
C ALA A 98 -2.11 -2.77 21.27
N ILE A 99 -3.16 -1.94 21.31
CA ILE A 99 -3.31 -0.84 22.27
C ILE A 99 -4.16 -1.26 23.48
N SER A 100 -4.87 -2.40 23.36
CA SER A 100 -5.78 -2.89 24.40
C SER A 100 -5.14 -3.89 25.36
N ASP A 101 -3.85 -4.21 25.17
CA ASP A 101 -2.99 -5.03 26.02
C ASP A 101 -2.21 -4.18 27.04
#